data_AF-A0A7H4ML79-F1
#
_entry.id   AF-A0A7H4ML79-F1
#
_cell.length_a   1.000
_cell.length_b   1.000
_cell.length_c   1.000
_cell.angle_alpha   90.00
_cell.angle_beta   90.00
_cell.angle_gamma   90.00
#
_symmetry.space_group_name_H-M   'P 1'
#
loop_
_entity.id
_entity.type
_entity.pdbx_description
1 polymer ?
#
loop_
_entity_poly.entity_id
_entity_poly.type
_entity_poly.pdbx_seq_one_letter_code
_entity_poly.pdbx_strand_id
1 'polypeptide(L)' 'MITLSSGEAKQIEILYVEPFDGYRILFDWYPTSDSTDPVEMRLFLRCQGEAISETWLYQYFPPAPDKRNYVDDRIMK' A
#
# COMPACT_ATOMS: atom_id res chain seq x y z
N MET A 1 7.25 -6.45 -3.82
CA MET A 1 8.16 -5.65 -3.00
C MET A 1 7.59 -4.24 -2.91
N ILE A 2 7.42 -3.74 -1.69
CA ILE A 2 6.92 -2.39 -1.41
C ILE A 2 8.05 -1.63 -0.71
N THR A 3 8.30 -0.40 -1.14
CA THR A 3 9.21 0.53 -0.47
C THR A 3 8.47 1.85 -0.26
N LEU A 4 8.60 2.39 0.95
CA LEU A 4 7.98 3.65 1.37
C LEU A 4 9.08 4.56 1.89
N SER A 5 9.04 5.85 1.55
CA SER A 5 9.98 6.84 2.13
C SER A 5 9.72 7.08 3.62
N SER A 6 8.49 6.90 4.08
CA SER A 6 8.09 6.98 5.50
C SER A 6 6.84 6.14 5.77
N GLY A 7 6.65 5.76 7.04
CA GLY A 7 5.59 4.83 7.45
C GLY A 7 5.89 3.37 7.10
N GLU A 8 4.89 2.52 7.25
CA GLU A 8 4.97 1.07 7.04
C GLU A 8 3.79 0.58 6.20
N ALA A 9 4.05 -0.40 5.33
CA ALA A 9 2.99 -1.12 4.64
C ALA A 9 2.52 -2.27 5.53
N LYS A 10 1.21 -2.36 5.77
CA LYS A 10 0.56 -3.45 6.52
C LYS A 10 -0.57 -4.03 5.68
N GLN A 11 -1.11 -5.16 6.12
CA GLN A 11 -2.28 -5.82 5.49
C GLN A 11 -2.10 -5.99 3.97
N ILE A 12 -0.93 -6.52 3.59
CA ILE A 12 -0.60 -6.70 2.17
C ILE A 12 -1.37 -7.92 1.65
N GLU A 13 -2.20 -7.69 0.64
CA GLU A 13 -3.04 -8.71 0.01
C GLU A 13 -2.85 -8.71 -1.50
N ILE A 14 -2.89 -9.91 -2.08
CA ILE A 14 -2.86 -10.12 -3.53
C ILE A 14 -4.08 -10.96 -3.88
N LEU A 15 -4.99 -10.39 -4.65
CA LEU A 15 -6.26 -10.99 -5.02
C LEU A 15 -6.28 -11.20 -6.53
N TYR A 16 -6.60 -12.41 -6.98
CA TYR A 16 -6.97 -12.61 -8.37
C TYR A 16 -8.38 -12.07 -8.60
N VAL A 17 -8.57 -11.32 -9.68
CA VAL A 17 -9.84 -10.69 -10.03
C VAL A 17 -10.22 -11.14 -11.43
N GLU A 18 -11.13 -12.11 -11.46
CA GLU A 18 -11.61 -12.78 -12.68
C GLU A 18 -12.16 -11.81 -13.75
N PRO A 19 -12.96 -10.77 -13.44
CA PRO A 19 -13.53 -9.90 -14.48
C PRO A 19 -12.52 -9.19 -15.40
N PHE A 20 -11.28 -9.00 -14.96
CA PHE A 20 -10.22 -8.42 -15.78
C PHE A 20 -8.99 -9.32 -15.90
N ASP A 21 -9.14 -10.61 -15.55
CA ASP A 21 -8.10 -11.63 -15.60
C ASP A 21 -6.73 -11.14 -15.09
N GLY A 22 -6.73 -10.60 -13.88
CA GLY A 22 -5.56 -9.94 -13.34
C GLY A 22 -5.47 -9.99 -11.84
N TYR A 23 -4.32 -9.55 -11.32
CA TYR A 23 -4.09 -9.45 -9.88
C TYR A 23 -4.31 -8.02 -9.41
N ARG A 24 -5.10 -7.87 -8.34
CA ARG A 24 -5.23 -6.66 -7.55
C ARG A 24 -4.37 -6.79 -6.30
N ILE A 25 -3.62 -5.74 -6.02
CA ILE A 25 -2.74 -5.67 -4.86
C ILE A 25 -3.26 -4.57 -3.96
N LEU A 26 -3.44 -4.91 -2.70
CA LEU A 26 -3.90 -4.00 -1.66
C LEU A 26 -2.84 -3.97 -0.57
N PHE A 27 -2.64 -2.81 0.01
CA PHE A 27 -1.85 -2.64 1.22
C PHE A 27 -2.30 -1.35 1.90
N ASP A 28 -2.20 -1.35 3.22
CA ASP A 28 -2.48 -0.19 4.03
C ASP A 28 -1.18 0.52 4.39
N TRP A 29 -1.17 1.84 4.24
CA TRP A 29 -0.08 2.66 4.76
C TRP A 29 -0.39 3.07 6.21
N TYR A 30 0.52 2.74 7.12
CA TYR A 30 0.46 3.16 8.52
C TYR A 30 1.59 4.17 8.81
N PRO A 31 1.30 5.32 9.42
CA PRO A 31 2.29 6.30 9.79
C PRO A 31 3.16 5.77 10.94
N THR A 32 4.45 6.09 10.88
CA THR A 32 5.39 5.90 11.99
C THR A 32 5.78 7.23 12.64
N SER A 33 5.22 8.35 12.17
CA SER A 33 5.40 9.69 12.72
C SER A 33 4.21 10.60 12.41
N ASP A 34 4.20 11.77 13.03
CA ASP A 34 3.19 12.82 12.82
C ASP A 34 3.49 13.70 11.59
N SER A 35 4.55 13.42 10.83
CA SER A 35 4.88 14.17 9.61
C SER A 35 3.73 14.11 8.60
N THR A 36 3.51 15.24 7.93
CA THR A 36 2.59 15.38 6.80
C THR A 36 3.32 15.51 5.47
N ASP A 37 4.63 15.26 5.44
CA ASP A 37 5.42 15.30 4.22
C ASP A 37 4.93 14.23 3.24
N PRO A 38 5.06 14.46 1.92
CA PRO A 38 4.65 13.48 0.92
C PRO A 38 5.40 12.15 1.10
N VAL A 39 4.65 11.06 1.06
CA VAL A 39 5.18 9.70 1.12
C VAL A 39 5.39 9.20 -0.30
N GLU A 40 6.64 8.92 -0.66
CA GLU A 40 6.97 8.26 -1.92
C GLU A 40 6.79 6.76 -1.76
N MET A 41 6.03 6.17 -2.68
CA MET A 41 5.67 4.76 -2.65
C MET A 41 6.11 4.10 -3.95
N ARG A 42 6.83 2.99 -3.82
CA ARG A 42 7.23 2.15 -4.93
C ARG A 42 6.74 0.72 -4.70
N LEU A 43 6.07 0.15 -5.69
CA LEU A 43 5.64 -1.24 -5.71
C LEU A 43 6.10 -1.90 -7.01
N PHE A 44 6.52 -3.15 -6.92
CA PHE A 44 6.57 -4.06 -8.07
C PHE A 44 6.43 -5.51 -7.59
N LEU A 45 5.96 -6.40 -8.46
CA LEU A 45 5.80 -7.81 -8.14
C LEU A 45 7.05 -8.62 -8.50
N ARG A 46 7.37 -9.57 -7.64
CA ARG A 46 8.34 -10.63 -7.94
C ARG A 46 7.72 -11.99 -7.71
N CYS A 47 8.02 -12.93 -8.59
CA CYS A 47 7.72 -14.34 -8.41
C CYS A 47 9.01 -15.13 -8.63
N GLN A 48 9.37 -16.00 -7.69
CA GLN A 48 10.58 -16.84 -7.78
C GLN A 48 11.88 -16.06 -8.12
N GLY A 49 11.99 -14.83 -7.61
CA GLY A 49 13.17 -13.97 -7.83
C GLY A 49 13.09 -13.06 -9.06
N GLU A 50 12.21 -13.35 -10.01
CA GLU A 50 12.03 -12.56 -11.22
C GLU A 50 11.00 -11.45 -11.03
N ALA A 51 11.24 -10.28 -11.62
CA ALA A 51 10.26 -9.20 -11.65
C ALA A 51 9.21 -9.50 -12.73
N ILE A 52 7.93 -9.53 -12.33
CA ILE A 52 6.82 -9.94 -13.21
C ILE A 52 5.86 -8.79 -13.54
N SER A 53 6.18 -7.58 -13.09
CA SER A 53 5.40 -6.38 -13.36
C SER A 53 6.30 -5.19 -13.63
N GLU A 54 5.70 -4.16 -14.19
CA GLU A 54 6.26 -2.81 -14.11
C GLU A 54 6.37 -2.33 -12.65
N THR A 55 7.02 -1.18 -12.47
CA THR A 55 7.12 -0.51 -11.18
C THR A 55 6.06 0.57 -11.07
N TRP A 56 5.11 0.39 -10.15
CA TRP A 56 4.16 1.44 -9.80
C TRP A 56 4.82 2.45 -8.87
N LEU A 57 4.75 3.72 -9.26
CA LEU A 57 5.24 4.85 -8.49
C LEU A 57 4.04 5.71 -8.10
N TYR A 58 3.86 5.87 -6.79
CA TYR A 58 2.80 6.71 -6.22
C TYR A 58 3.41 7.70 -5.24
N GLN A 59 2.75 8.85 -5.10
CA GLN A 59 3.03 9.80 -4.04
C GLN A 59 1.74 10.05 -3.27
N TYR A 60 1.78 9.80 -1.96
CA TYR A 60 0.65 9.96 -1.07
C TYR A 60 0.87 11.17 -0.18
N PHE A 61 -0.18 11.98 0.03
CA PHE A 61 -0.14 13.18 0.86
C PHE A 61 -0.97 12.90 2.12
N PRO A 62 -0.34 12.49 3.23
CA PRO A 62 -1.07 12.07 4.40
C PRO A 62 -1.81 13.25 5.03
N PRO A 63 -3.04 13.03 5.53
CA PRO A 63 -3.74 14.06 6.29
C PRO A 63 -3.01 14.34 7.61
N ALA A 64 -3.37 15.48 8.22
CA ALA A 64 -2.91 15.84 9.56
C ALA A 64 -3.19 14.71 10.57
N PRO A 65 -2.33 14.51 11.59
CA PRO A 65 -2.44 13.38 12.53
C PRO A 65 -3.82 13.25 13.18
N ASP A 66 -4.43 14.36 13.57
CA ASP A 66 -5.76 14.44 14.18
C ASP A 66 -6.92 14.04 13.25
N LYS A 67 -6.66 13.95 11.94
CA LYS A 67 -7.63 13.58 10.91
C LYS A 67 -7.40 12.18 10.33
N ARG A 68 -6.44 11.42 10.86
CA ARG A 68 -6.17 10.05 10.42
C ARG A 68 -7.16 9.11 11.09
N ASN A 69 -8.16 8.66 10.35
CA ASN A 69 -9.12 7.65 10.79
C ASN A 69 -8.73 6.29 10.21
N TYR A 70 -8.46 5.32 11.09
CA TYR A 70 -8.20 3.93 10.70
C TYR A 70 -9.46 3.11 10.97
N VAL A 71 -10.07 2.58 9.92
CA VAL A 71 -11.15 1.61 10.03
C VAL A 71 -10.54 0.26 9.67
N ASP A 72 -10.54 -0.68 10.61
CA ASP A 72 -10.24 -2.07 10.27
C ASP A 72 -11.52 -2.73 9.77
N ASP A 73 -11.69 -2.73 8.45
CA ASP A 73 -12.87 -3.27 7.77
C ASP A 73 -13.07 -4.78 8.02
N ARG A 74 -12.07 -5.49 8.58
CA ARG A 74 -12.16 -6.91 8.93
C ARG A 74 -12.84 -7.15 10.28
N ILE A 75 -13.01 -6.11 11.10
CA ILE A 75 -13.61 -6.19 12.44
C ILE A 75 -15.10 -5.80 12.41
N MET A 76 -15.68 -5.54 11.22
CA MET A 76 -17.10 -5.22 11.12
C MET A 76 -17.98 -6.33 11.74
N LYS A 77 -18.75 -5.94 12.77
CA LYS A 77 -19.84 -6.69 13.39
C LYS A 77 -21.15 -6.43 12.66
#